data_AF-A0A4E9F294-F1
#
_entry.id   AF-A0A4E9F294-F1
#
_cell.length_a   1.000
_cell.length_b   1.000
_cell.length_c   1.000
_cell.angle_alpha   90.00
_cell.angle_beta   90.00
_cell.angle_gamma   90.00
#
_symmetry.space_group_name_H-M   'P 1'
#
loop_
_entity.id
_entity.type
_entity.pdbx_description
1 polymer ?
#
loop_
_entity_poly.entity_id
_entity_poly.type
_entity_poly.pdbx_seq_one_letter_code
_entity_poly.pdbx_strand_id
1 'polypeptide(L)'
;MFGDFTLPYSKRVHHCPKAWPERVTRISMVLGLHALIDFISVLVIPILLHVNKRFHRNKIHVNLSDRYQITENINSLRTLLRMFTFHSLFRGLHLVAVSMFFAFRLKSSVGNAIYLEGLQLTPLYALTLPIAIVWTEKHVRKTAQENCRKAIELKGNEAANHYFTIFAAPTRRNA
;
A
#
# COMPACT_ATOMS: atom_id res chain seq x y z
N MET A 1 -17.57 -14.79 -33.83
CA MET A 1 -18.96 -15.17 -33.54
C MET A 1 -19.24 -14.87 -32.07
N PHE A 2 -19.35 -13.59 -31.71
CA PHE A 2 -19.79 -13.20 -30.36
C PHE A 2 -21.31 -13.10 -30.44
N GLY A 3 -21.98 -14.17 -30.01
CA GLY A 3 -23.44 -14.27 -30.04
C GLY A 3 -24.07 -13.22 -29.14
N ASP A 4 -25.15 -12.62 -29.65
CA ASP A 4 -26.02 -11.72 -28.91
C ASP A 4 -26.59 -12.42 -27.67
N PHE A 5 -25.96 -12.18 -26.52
CA PHE A 5 -26.53 -12.55 -25.23
C PHE A 5 -27.61 -11.52 -24.87
N THR A 6 -28.85 -11.82 -25.25
CA THR A 6 -30.06 -11.15 -24.73
C THR A 6 -30.29 -11.60 -23.28
N LEU A 7 -29.52 -11.03 -22.34
CA LEU A 7 -29.77 -11.19 -20.92
C LEU A 7 -31.16 -10.63 -20.57
N PRO A 8 -32.03 -11.39 -19.86
CA PRO A 8 -33.37 -10.97 -19.51
C PRO A 8 -33.34 -9.67 -18.70
N TYR A 9 -34.13 -8.69 -19.13
CA TYR A 9 -34.18 -7.30 -18.66
C TYR A 9 -34.29 -7.17 -17.12
N SER A 10 -34.81 -8.17 -16.41
CA SER A 10 -35.02 -8.14 -14.95
C SER A 10 -33.78 -8.48 -14.11
N LYS A 11 -32.68 -8.95 -14.73
CA LYS A 11 -31.39 -9.23 -14.04
C LYS A 11 -30.32 -8.15 -14.27
N ARG A 12 -30.66 -6.99 -14.85
CA ARG A 12 -29.73 -5.83 -14.98
C ARG A 12 -29.56 -4.99 -13.69
N VAL A 13 -29.91 -5.58 -12.56
CA VAL A 13 -29.44 -5.13 -11.25
C VAL A 13 -27.93 -5.42 -11.28
N HIS A 14 -26.99 -4.47 -11.21
CA HIS A 14 -26.52 -4.04 -9.89
C HIS A 14 -25.59 -2.83 -9.87
N HIS A 15 -25.07 -2.27 -10.97
CA HIS A 15 -23.88 -1.37 -10.84
C HIS A 15 -23.90 -0.02 -11.57
N CYS A 16 -25.02 0.43 -12.15
CA CYS A 16 -25.05 1.80 -12.71
C CYS A 16 -25.74 2.81 -11.78
N PRO A 17 -25.00 3.80 -11.21
CA PRO A 17 -25.59 4.83 -10.35
C PRO A 17 -26.75 5.56 -11.04
N LYS A 18 -26.66 5.76 -12.36
CA LYS A 18 -27.66 6.51 -13.13
C LYS A 18 -29.04 5.86 -13.19
N ALA A 19 -29.17 4.56 -12.91
CA ALA A 19 -30.47 3.87 -12.90
C ALA A 19 -31.26 4.09 -11.61
N TRP A 20 -30.62 4.59 -10.55
CA TRP A 20 -31.24 4.75 -9.22
C TRP A 20 -30.68 6.01 -8.56
N PRO A 21 -31.29 7.20 -8.79
CA PRO A 21 -30.79 8.47 -8.26
C PRO A 21 -30.60 8.42 -6.74
N GLU A 22 -31.48 7.71 -6.02
CA GLU A 22 -31.38 7.48 -4.57
C GLU A 22 -30.14 6.68 -4.13
N ARG A 23 -29.56 5.86 -5.02
CA ARG A 23 -28.35 5.08 -4.75
C ARG A 23 -27.07 5.78 -5.16
N VAL A 24 -27.14 6.75 -6.09
CA VAL A 24 -25.96 7.55 -6.50
C VAL A 24 -25.34 8.21 -5.27
N THR A 25 -26.16 8.86 -4.44
CA THR A 25 -25.70 9.56 -3.24
C THR A 25 -25.00 8.61 -2.28
N ARG A 26 -25.58 7.43 -2.01
CA ARG A 26 -24.96 6.41 -1.13
C ARG A 26 -23.64 5.89 -1.69
N ILE A 27 -23.59 5.57 -2.98
CA ILE A 27 -22.36 5.08 -3.63
C ILE A 27 -21.28 6.17 -3.61
N SER A 28 -21.62 7.40 -3.96
CA SER A 28 -20.71 8.55 -3.90
C SER A 28 -20.21 8.82 -2.49
N MET A 29 -21.06 8.68 -1.45
CA MET A 29 -20.65 8.78 -0.05
C MET A 29 -19.64 7.71 0.33
N VAL A 30 -19.87 6.45 -0.05
CA VAL A 30 -18.95 5.34 0.23
C VAL A 30 -17.62 5.52 -0.50
N LEU A 31 -17.65 5.90 -1.78
CA LEU A 31 -16.45 6.19 -2.57
C LEU A 31 -15.67 7.38 -1.97
N GLY A 32 -16.37 8.44 -1.57
CA GLY A 32 -15.77 9.61 -0.92
C GLY A 32 -15.14 9.28 0.42
N LEU A 33 -15.80 8.45 1.24
CA LEU A 33 -15.25 7.97 2.51
C LEU A 33 -13.97 7.15 2.29
N HIS A 34 -13.96 6.24 1.33
CA HIS A 34 -12.76 5.47 0.99
C HIS A 34 -11.62 6.38 0.50
N ALA A 35 -11.90 7.33 -0.40
CA ALA A 35 -10.91 8.28 -0.88
C ALA A 35 -10.34 9.14 0.26
N LEU A 36 -11.17 9.53 1.24
CA LEU A 36 -10.74 10.25 2.43
C LEU A 36 -9.83 9.39 3.31
N ILE A 37 -10.19 8.13 3.56
CA ILE A 37 -9.37 7.19 4.34
C ILE A 37 -8.02 6.97 3.67
N ASP A 38 -7.99 6.79 2.34
CA ASP A 38 -6.75 6.62 1.58
C ASP A 38 -5.87 7.86 1.68
N PHE A 39 -6.46 9.05 1.51
CA PHE A 39 -5.74 10.32 1.64
C PHE A 39 -5.14 10.51 3.04
N ILE A 40 -5.91 10.25 4.10
CA ILE A 40 -5.42 10.29 5.48
C ILE A 40 -4.28 9.28 5.67
N SER A 41 -4.43 8.06 5.15
CA SER A 41 -3.43 7.00 5.29
C SER A 41 -2.10 7.36 4.62
N VAL A 42 -2.16 7.95 3.41
CA VAL A 42 -0.98 8.43 2.66
C VAL A 42 -0.23 9.54 3.41
N LEU A 43 -0.92 10.34 4.24
CA LEU A 43 -0.28 11.35 5.08
C LEU A 43 0.25 10.78 6.40
N VAL A 44 -0.56 9.99 7.11
CA VAL A 44 -0.26 9.51 8.47
C VAL A 44 0.90 8.52 8.46
N ILE A 45 0.97 7.58 7.51
CA ILE A 45 2.00 6.54 7.50
C ILE A 45 3.42 7.12 7.34
N PRO A 46 3.71 8.01 6.38
CA PRO A 46 5.01 8.67 6.29
C PRO A 46 5.38 9.49 7.53
N ILE A 47 4.41 10.18 8.14
CA ILE A 47 4.61 10.94 9.38
C ILE A 47 5.02 9.99 10.51
N LEU A 48 4.26 8.91 10.73
CA LEU A 48 4.58 7.90 11.73
C LEU A 48 5.95 7.26 11.48
N LEU A 49 6.28 6.97 10.21
CA LEU A 49 7.60 6.43 9.85
C LEU A 49 8.72 7.43 10.16
N HIS A 50 8.51 8.72 9.91
CA HIS A 50 9.47 9.77 10.25
C HIS A 50 9.67 9.88 11.77
N VAL A 51 8.58 9.91 12.54
CA VAL A 51 8.62 9.97 14.01
C VAL A 51 9.34 8.76 14.58
N ASN A 52 9.02 7.54 14.12
CA ASN A 52 9.68 6.32 14.57
C ASN A 52 11.18 6.31 14.23
N LYS A 53 11.56 6.73 13.02
CA LYS A 53 12.98 6.88 12.64
C LYS A 53 13.71 7.91 13.52
N ARG A 54 13.07 9.03 13.84
CA ARG A 54 13.65 10.06 14.72
C ARG A 54 13.80 9.54 16.15
N PHE A 55 12.80 8.83 16.66
CA PHE A 55 12.84 8.21 17.98
C PHE A 55 13.95 7.15 18.07
N HIS A 56 14.05 6.27 17.08
CA HIS A 56 15.13 5.29 16.95
C HIS A 56 16.52 5.94 16.98
N ARG A 57 16.68 7.13 16.37
CA ARG A 57 17.95 7.87 16.36
C ARG A 57 18.29 8.52 17.69
N ASN A 58 17.29 9.08 18.38
CA ASN A 58 17.52 9.90 19.58
C ASN A 58 17.71 9.07 20.85
N LYS A 59 17.14 7.86 20.91
CA LYS A 59 17.08 7.05 22.12
C LYS A 59 18.17 5.96 22.13
N ILE A 60 19.42 6.38 22.35
CA ILE A 60 20.59 5.51 22.40
C ILE A 60 20.66 4.69 23.72
N HIS A 61 20.05 5.13 24.82
CA HIS A 61 20.17 4.47 26.14
C HIS A 61 19.01 3.54 26.51
N VAL A 62 18.28 3.00 25.53
CA VAL A 62 17.08 2.20 25.83
C VAL A 62 17.39 0.71 25.81
N ASN A 63 16.70 -0.02 26.71
CA ASN A 63 16.70 -1.48 26.80
C ASN A 63 16.57 -2.14 25.43
N LEU A 64 17.20 -3.31 25.30
CA LEU A 64 17.22 -4.09 24.06
C LEU A 64 15.80 -4.36 23.52
N SER A 65 14.84 -4.60 24.42
CA SER A 65 13.43 -4.82 24.10
C SER A 65 12.82 -3.65 23.34
N ASP A 66 13.01 -2.42 23.82
CA ASP A 66 12.41 -1.24 23.18
C ASP A 66 13.04 -0.98 21.82
N ARG A 67 14.34 -1.23 21.67
CA ARG A 67 15.01 -1.13 20.36
C ARG A 67 14.44 -2.12 19.35
N TYR A 68 14.17 -3.35 19.79
CA TYR A 68 13.50 -4.35 18.98
C TYR A 68 12.11 -3.88 18.55
N GLN A 69 11.28 -3.41 19.49
CA GLN A 69 9.93 -2.91 19.21
C GLN A 69 9.92 -1.73 18.23
N ILE A 70 10.84 -0.76 18.40
CA ILE A 70 10.94 0.39 17.47
C ILE A 70 11.35 -0.10 16.07
N THR A 71 12.29 -1.04 15.99
CA THR A 71 12.77 -1.60 14.71
C THR A 71 11.65 -2.36 14.00
N GLU A 72 10.91 -3.19 14.74
CA GLU A 72 9.74 -3.90 14.26
C GLU A 72 8.68 -2.92 13.75
N ASN A 73 8.35 -1.89 14.52
CA ASN A 73 7.41 -0.83 14.11
C ASN A 73 7.84 -0.12 12.82
N ILE A 74 9.13 0.20 12.68
CA ILE A 74 9.68 0.80 11.46
C ILE A 74 9.53 -0.14 10.27
N ASN A 75 9.81 -1.43 10.45
CA ASN A 75 9.69 -2.43 9.39
C ASN A 75 8.22 -2.62 8.97
N SER A 76 7.31 -2.73 9.95
CA SER A 76 5.87 -2.80 9.72
C SER A 76 5.36 -1.57 8.98
N LEU A 77 5.72 -0.36 9.40
CA LEU A 77 5.34 0.88 8.72
C LEU A 77 5.89 0.98 7.29
N ARG A 78 7.10 0.47 7.02
CA ARG A 78 7.65 0.42 5.65
C ARG A 78 6.85 -0.53 4.77
N THR A 79 6.47 -1.70 5.29
CA THR A 79 5.65 -2.67 4.56
C THR A 79 4.27 -2.08 4.27
N LEU A 80 3.61 -1.50 5.28
CA LEU A 80 2.33 -0.81 5.12
C LEU A 80 2.43 0.33 4.11
N LEU A 81 3.47 1.16 4.17
CA LEU A 81 3.67 2.26 3.21
C LEU A 81 3.69 1.74 1.77
N ARG A 82 4.43 0.66 1.49
CA ARG A 82 4.47 0.06 0.14
C ARG A 82 3.10 -0.42 -0.31
N MET A 83 2.37 -1.10 0.57
CA MET A 83 1.02 -1.61 0.30
C MET A 83 0.04 -0.47 0.00
N PHE A 84 0.02 0.56 0.85
CA PHE A 84 -0.86 1.71 0.70
C PHE A 84 -0.52 2.55 -0.52
N THR A 85 0.76 2.72 -0.87
CA THR A 85 1.15 3.42 -2.11
C THR A 85 0.60 2.69 -3.34
N PHE A 86 0.72 1.37 -3.39
CA PHE A 86 0.20 0.57 -4.50
C PHE A 86 -1.34 0.58 -4.54
N HIS A 87 -2.00 0.45 -3.38
CA HIS A 87 -3.46 0.58 -3.28
C HIS A 87 -3.96 1.96 -3.76
N SER A 88 -3.31 3.02 -3.29
CA SER A 88 -3.65 4.42 -3.62
C SER A 88 -3.46 4.71 -5.11
N LEU A 89 -2.44 4.12 -5.75
CA LEU A 89 -2.22 4.24 -7.19
C LEU A 89 -3.42 3.70 -7.99
N PHE A 90 -3.88 2.47 -7.71
CA PHE A 90 -5.03 1.89 -8.41
C PHE A 90 -6.34 2.60 -8.09
N ARG A 91 -6.52 2.98 -6.82
CA ARG A 91 -7.70 3.73 -6.39
C ARG A 91 -7.75 5.09 -7.10
N GLY A 92 -6.62 5.78 -7.23
CA GLY A 92 -6.50 7.02 -7.98
C GLY A 92 -6.90 6.85 -9.45
N LEU A 93 -6.39 5.81 -10.13
CA LEU A 93 -6.78 5.51 -11.52
C LEU A 93 -8.28 5.29 -11.67
N HIS A 94 -8.89 4.52 -10.76
CA HIS A 94 -10.34 4.29 -10.75
C HIS A 94 -11.12 5.58 -10.50
N LEU A 95 -10.71 6.41 -9.54
CA LEU A 95 -11.37 7.68 -9.23
C LEU A 95 -11.30 8.66 -10.40
N VAL A 96 -10.16 8.72 -11.09
CA VAL A 96 -9.99 9.51 -12.32
C VAL A 96 -10.97 9.05 -13.40
N ALA A 97 -11.10 7.73 -13.61
CA ALA A 97 -12.01 7.18 -14.61
C ALA A 97 -13.49 7.46 -14.29
N VAL A 98 -13.89 7.30 -13.02
CA VAL A 98 -15.23 7.66 -12.56
C VAL A 98 -15.48 9.16 -12.76
N SER A 99 -14.51 10.01 -12.40
CA SER A 99 -14.61 11.47 -12.56
C SER A 99 -14.74 11.86 -14.03
N MET A 100 -13.95 11.25 -14.93
CA MET A 100 -14.07 11.44 -16.39
C MET A 100 -15.44 11.01 -16.90
N PHE A 101 -15.96 9.87 -16.45
CA PHE A 101 -17.29 9.39 -16.84
C PHE A 101 -18.39 10.42 -16.55
N PHE A 102 -18.35 11.06 -15.37
CA PHE A 102 -19.27 12.13 -15.01
C PHE A 102 -18.98 13.45 -15.75
N ALA A 103 -17.72 13.85 -15.87
CA ALA A 103 -17.30 15.11 -16.51
C ALA A 103 -17.69 15.14 -18.00
N PHE A 104 -17.48 14.05 -18.73
CA PHE A 104 -17.85 13.93 -20.15
C PHE A 104 -19.32 13.54 -20.36
N ARG A 105 -20.11 13.43 -19.28
CA ARG A 105 -21.53 13.05 -19.31
C ARG A 105 -21.79 11.80 -20.15
N LEU A 106 -20.89 10.82 -20.07
CA LEU A 106 -20.98 9.61 -20.87
C LEU A 106 -22.32 8.92 -20.61
N LYS A 107 -22.95 8.41 -21.68
CA LYS A 107 -24.20 7.67 -21.55
C LYS A 107 -23.97 6.42 -20.71
N SER A 108 -24.91 6.11 -19.84
CA SER A 108 -24.91 4.81 -19.16
C SER A 108 -25.13 3.73 -20.22
N SER A 109 -24.08 2.97 -20.51
CA SER A 109 -24.09 1.83 -21.42
C SER A 109 -23.38 0.68 -20.73
N VAL A 110 -23.68 -0.55 -21.16
CA VAL A 110 -22.99 -1.75 -20.65
C VAL A 110 -21.48 -1.63 -20.88
N GLY A 111 -21.05 -1.12 -22.05
CA GLY A 111 -19.63 -0.91 -22.35
C GLY A 111 -18.94 0.04 -21.37
N ASN A 112 -19.59 1.15 -20.99
CA ASN A 112 -19.02 2.07 -20.02
C ASN A 112 -19.01 1.51 -18.59
N ALA A 113 -20.00 0.68 -18.23
CA ALA A 113 -20.00 -0.03 -16.95
C ALA A 113 -18.84 -1.04 -16.88
N ILE A 114 -18.66 -1.85 -17.93
CA ILE A 114 -17.53 -2.79 -18.05
C ILE A 114 -16.20 -2.06 -18.00
N TYR A 115 -16.09 -0.89 -18.65
CA TYR A 115 -14.89 -0.06 -18.60
C TYR A 115 -14.57 0.40 -17.17
N LEU A 116 -15.56 0.92 -16.43
CA LEU A 116 -15.37 1.37 -15.05
C LEU A 116 -15.03 0.21 -14.09
N GLU A 117 -15.70 -0.94 -14.24
CA GLU A 117 -15.41 -2.15 -13.47
C GLU A 117 -14.01 -2.71 -13.82
N GLY A 118 -13.62 -2.68 -15.09
CA GLY A 118 -12.29 -3.11 -15.54
C GLY A 118 -11.15 -2.25 -14.96
N LEU A 119 -11.42 -0.97 -14.67
CA LEU A 119 -10.48 -0.07 -14.00
C LEU A 119 -10.53 -0.20 -12.47
N GLN A 120 -11.50 -0.91 -11.91
CA GLN A 120 -11.53 -1.26 -10.49
C GLN A 120 -10.57 -2.41 -10.22
N LEU A 121 -9.28 -2.09 -10.14
CA LEU A 121 -8.19 -3.06 -9.96
C LEU A 121 -8.04 -3.57 -8.51
N THR A 122 -8.99 -3.25 -7.62
CA THR A 122 -9.00 -3.70 -6.21
C THR A 122 -8.94 -5.23 -6.05
N PRO A 123 -9.68 -6.04 -6.84
CA PRO A 123 -9.56 -7.51 -6.74
C PRO A 123 -8.17 -8.00 -7.14
N LEU A 124 -7.56 -7.41 -8.18
CA LEU A 124 -6.20 -7.75 -8.60
C LEU A 124 -5.17 -7.39 -7.51
N TYR A 125 -5.34 -6.24 -6.86
CA TYR A 125 -4.57 -5.87 -5.67
C TYR A 125 -4.70 -6.91 -4.55
N ALA A 126 -5.93 -7.36 -4.23
CA ALA A 126 -6.15 -8.36 -3.20
C ALA A 126 -5.49 -9.72 -3.51
N LEU A 127 -5.44 -10.11 -4.78
CA LEU A 127 -4.77 -11.35 -5.22
C LEU A 127 -3.24 -11.23 -5.21
N THR A 128 -2.70 -10.05 -5.54
CA THR A 128 -1.25 -9.81 -5.58
C THR A 128 -0.64 -9.53 -4.22
N LEU A 129 -1.44 -9.08 -3.25
CA LEU A 129 -0.97 -8.70 -1.91
C LEU A 129 -0.29 -9.85 -1.14
N PRO A 130 -0.85 -11.07 -1.04
CA PRO A 130 -0.19 -12.19 -0.37
C PRO A 130 1.14 -12.56 -1.04
N ILE A 131 1.19 -12.52 -2.37
CA ILE A 131 2.40 -12.80 -3.15
C ILE A 131 3.48 -11.77 -2.82
N ALA A 132 3.12 -10.48 -2.79
CA ALA A 132 4.03 -9.40 -2.43
C ALA A 132 4.55 -9.50 -0.99
N ILE A 133 3.70 -9.93 -0.04
CA ILE A 133 4.10 -10.17 1.36
C ILE A 133 5.14 -11.29 1.44
N VAL A 134 4.86 -12.46 0.84
CA VAL A 134 5.77 -13.61 0.85
C VAL A 134 7.09 -13.27 0.16
N TRP A 135 7.05 -12.54 -0.96
CA TRP A 135 8.25 -12.08 -1.64
C TRP A 135 9.08 -11.12 -0.78
N THR A 136 8.41 -10.18 -0.10
CA THR A 136 9.08 -9.23 0.81
C THR A 136 9.70 -9.96 1.99
N GLU A 137 8.99 -10.91 2.59
CA GLU A 137 9.51 -11.73 3.69
C GLU A 137 10.72 -12.56 3.26
N LYS A 138 10.63 -13.24 2.11
CA LYS A 138 11.74 -14.02 1.55
C LYS A 138 12.96 -13.13 1.28
N HIS A 139 12.75 -11.94 0.74
CA HIS A 139 13.82 -10.98 0.50
C HIS A 139 14.47 -10.54 1.81
N VAL A 140 13.68 -10.17 2.82
CA VAL A 140 14.19 -9.78 4.15
C VAL A 140 14.98 -10.92 4.81
N ARG A 141 14.46 -12.15 4.78
CA ARG A 141 15.16 -13.34 5.32
C ARG A 141 16.50 -13.57 4.62
N LYS A 142 16.52 -13.47 3.28
CA LYS A 142 17.75 -13.62 2.49
C LYS A 142 18.79 -12.53 2.83
N THR A 143 18.38 -11.26 2.90
CA THR A 143 19.27 -10.15 3.28
C THR A 143 19.79 -10.32 4.71
N ALA A 144 18.95 -10.77 5.66
CA ALA A 144 19.38 -11.04 7.02
C ALA A 144 20.45 -12.15 7.07
N GLN A 145 20.24 -13.25 6.35
CA GLN A 145 21.20 -14.35 6.27
C GLN A 145 22.54 -13.92 5.64
N GLU A 146 22.50 -13.12 4.57
CA GLU A 146 23.69 -12.55 3.93
C GLU A 146 24.47 -11.62 4.88
N ASN A 147 23.77 -10.79 5.66
CA ASN A 147 24.39 -9.92 6.66
C ASN A 147 25.02 -10.73 7.81
N CYS A 148 24.35 -11.78 8.30
CA CYS A 148 24.92 -12.67 9.30
C CYS A 148 26.18 -13.37 8.78
N ARG A 149 26.15 -13.87 7.54
CA ARG A 149 27.32 -14.49 6.90
C ARG A 149 28.48 -13.51 6.79
N LYS A 150 28.23 -12.28 6.31
CA LYS A 150 29.24 -11.22 6.24
C LYS A 150 29.80 -10.90 7.62
N ALA A 151 28.97 -10.82 8.66
CA ALA A 151 29.44 -10.57 10.02
C ALA A 151 30.38 -11.68 10.55
N ILE A 152 30.19 -12.93 10.15
CA ILE A 152 31.06 -14.07 10.52
C ILE A 152 32.39 -14.04 9.73
N GLU A 153 32.36 -13.62 8.46
CA GLU A 153 33.54 -13.55 7.59
C GLU A 153 34.48 -12.38 7.94
N LEU A 154 33.93 -11.28 8.46
CA LEU A 154 34.72 -10.09 8.84
C LEU A 154 35.49 -10.32 10.16
N LYS A 155 36.68 -9.72 10.27
CA LYS A 155 37.53 -9.78 11.48
C LYS A 155 37.75 -8.40 12.10
N GLY A 156 37.91 -8.37 13.42
CA GLY A 156 38.30 -7.17 14.16
C GLY A 156 37.36 -5.98 13.96
N ASN A 157 37.94 -4.81 13.65
CA ASN A 157 37.21 -3.56 13.47
C ASN A 157 36.20 -3.59 12.32
N GLU A 158 36.40 -4.43 11.30
CA GLU A 158 35.46 -4.54 10.18
C GLU A 158 34.16 -5.23 10.59
N ALA A 159 34.25 -6.29 11.41
CA ALA A 159 33.07 -6.96 11.96
C ALA A 159 32.28 -6.03 12.88
N ALA A 160 32.99 -5.25 13.71
CA ALA A 160 32.38 -4.23 14.55
C ALA A 160 31.69 -3.15 13.68
N ASN A 161 32.38 -2.58 12.69
CA ASN A 161 31.80 -1.58 11.79
C ASN A 161 30.60 -2.13 11.02
N HIS A 162 30.64 -3.38 10.56
CA HIS A 162 29.51 -4.00 9.88
C HIS A 162 28.33 -4.21 10.83
N TYR A 163 28.59 -4.69 12.05
CA TYR A 163 27.57 -4.80 13.08
C TYR A 163 26.95 -3.44 13.41
N PHE A 164 27.77 -2.40 13.60
CA PHE A 164 27.27 -1.05 13.87
C PHE A 164 26.52 -0.45 12.68
N THR A 165 26.95 -0.68 11.44
CA THR A 165 26.27 -0.15 10.25
C THR A 165 24.93 -0.82 9.97
N ILE A 166 24.82 -2.13 10.19
CA ILE A 166 23.60 -2.91 9.94
C ILE A 166 22.64 -2.88 11.13
N PHE A 167 23.14 -3.09 12.35
CA PHE A 167 22.31 -3.30 13.55
C PHE A 167 22.25 -2.09 14.48
N ALA A 168 23.21 -1.16 14.42
CA ALA A 168 23.28 -0.06 15.38
C ALA A 168 23.12 1.36 14.81
N ALA A 169 23.25 1.57 13.50
CA ALA A 169 23.74 2.84 12.97
C ALA A 169 22.93 4.10 13.38
N PRO A 170 23.54 5.00 14.16
CA PRO A 170 23.38 6.43 13.96
C PRO A 170 24.55 6.88 13.08
N THR A 171 24.34 7.05 11.78
CA THR A 171 25.38 7.64 10.91
C THR A 171 25.73 9.04 11.41
N ARG A 172 26.92 9.14 12.01
CA ARG A 172 27.85 10.29 12.14
C ARG A 172 27.22 11.64 12.51
N ARG A 173 27.39 12.05 13.77
CA ARG A 173 27.83 13.42 14.09
C ARG A 173 29.35 13.35 14.27
N ASN A 174 30.09 14.05 13.41
CA ASN A 174 31.45 14.52 13.62
C ASN A 174 31.65 15.68 12.61
N ALA A 175 31.15 16.84 13.00
CA ALA A 175 31.77 18.15 12.90
C ALA A 175 31.05 19.02 13.94
#